data_AF-A0A699QSK0-F1
#
_entry.id   AF-A0A699QSK0-F1
#
_cell.length_a   1.000
_cell.length_b   1.000
_cell.length_c   1.000
_cell.angle_alpha   90.00
_cell.angle_beta   90.00
_cell.angle_gamma   90.00
#
_symmetry.space_group_name_H-M   'P 1'
#
loop_
_entity.id
_entity.type
_entity.pdbx_description
1 polymer ?
#
loop_
_entity_poly.entity_id
_entity_poly.type
_entity_poly.pdbx_seq_one_letter_code
_entity_poly.pdbx_strand_id
1 'polypeptide(L)'
;MPLSVWRKLGLPDLIPTQMTMELANRAICTPDGIARDVFVPVGKFTFLADFVVVDYESDPRVPLILGRPFLRTARALIDVHGEEMILRDGDEKLTLNMKHDTTSYSNHPYRESVNLINI
;
A
#
# COMPACT_ATOMS: atom_id res chain seq x y z
N MET A 1 -0.96 -7.50 -0.56
CA MET A 1 0.43 -7.38 -0.06
C MET A 1 1.17 -8.68 -0.35
N PRO A 2 2.44 -8.68 -0.80
CA PRO A 2 3.19 -9.91 -0.97
C PRO A 2 3.46 -10.62 0.36
N LEU A 3 3.34 -11.95 0.39
CA LEU A 3 3.65 -12.77 1.56
C LEU A 3 5.09 -12.60 2.04
N SER A 4 6.05 -12.45 1.12
CA SER A 4 7.46 -12.20 1.43
C SER A 4 7.67 -10.92 2.23
N VAL A 5 6.90 -9.86 1.94
CA VAL A 5 6.93 -8.59 2.68
C VAL A 5 6.34 -8.79 4.06
N TRP A 6 5.17 -9.43 4.17
CA TRP A 6 4.54 -9.72 5.46
C TRP A 6 5.48 -10.49 6.41
N ARG A 7 6.13 -11.55 5.91
CA ARG A 7 7.08 -12.35 6.70
C ARG A 7 8.28 -11.52 7.17
N LYS A 8 8.79 -10.60 6.35
CA LYS A 8 9.92 -9.73 6.71
C LYS A 8 9.58 -8.73 7.81
N LEU A 9 8.32 -8.31 7.90
CA LEU A 9 7.85 -7.39 8.94
C LEU A 9 7.73 -8.08 10.32
N GLY A 10 7.81 -9.42 10.37
CA GLY A 10 7.70 -10.18 11.62
C GLY A 10 6.35 -10.02 12.32
N LEU A 11 5.29 -9.72 11.55
CA LEU A 11 3.94 -9.50 12.05
C LEU A 11 3.23 -10.82 12.37
N PRO A 12 2.13 -10.78 13.15
CA PRO A 12 1.40 -11.98 13.57
C PRO A 12 0.91 -12.86 12.41
N ASP A 13 0.49 -14.06 12.76
CA ASP A 13 -0.09 -15.00 11.80
C ASP A 13 -1.31 -14.42 11.09
N LEU A 14 -1.42 -14.74 9.80
CA LEU A 14 -2.52 -14.31 8.96
C LEU A 14 -3.82 -14.99 9.38
N ILE A 15 -4.93 -14.25 9.28
CA ILE A 15 -6.26 -14.82 9.48
C ILE A 15 -6.60 -15.65 8.23
N PRO A 16 -6.87 -16.95 8.37
CA PRO A 16 -7.25 -17.79 7.24
C PRO A 16 -8.51 -17.26 6.54
N THR A 17 -8.54 -17.37 5.22
CA THR A 17 -9.68 -16.93 4.41
C THR A 17 -10.00 -17.95 3.32
N GLN A 18 -11.28 -18.06 2.97
CA GLN A 18 -11.74 -18.83 1.80
C GLN A 18 -11.96 -17.93 0.57
N MET A 19 -11.49 -16.68 0.63
CA MET A 19 -11.56 -15.74 -0.47
C MET A 19 -10.76 -16.25 -1.68
N THR A 20 -11.28 -15.99 -2.87
CA THR A 20 -10.53 -16.05 -4.13
C THR A 20 -10.59 -14.69 -4.79
N MET A 21 -9.53 -14.32 -5.52
CA MET A 21 -9.43 -13.03 -6.19
C MET A 21 -9.17 -13.24 -7.68
N GLU A 22 -9.88 -12.50 -8.53
CA GLU A 22 -9.56 -12.40 -9.95
C GLU A 22 -8.71 -11.14 -10.18
N LEU A 23 -7.52 -11.34 -10.74
CA LEU A 23 -6.58 -10.27 -11.07
C LEU A 23 -6.97 -9.62 -12.41
N ALA A 24 -6.37 -8.47 -12.72
CA ALA A 24 -6.65 -7.75 -13.96
C ALA A 24 -6.28 -8.55 -15.24
N ASN A 25 -5.34 -9.49 -15.13
CA ASN A 25 -5.00 -10.44 -16.19
C ASN A 25 -5.92 -11.68 -16.21
N ARG A 26 -7.03 -11.67 -15.45
CA ARG A 26 -8.00 -12.76 -15.28
C ARG A 26 -7.44 -14.02 -14.61
N ALA A 27 -6.22 -13.96 -14.07
CA ALA A 27 -5.72 -15.04 -13.24
C ALA A 27 -6.49 -15.05 -11.91
N ILE A 28 -6.84 -16.25 -11.45
CA ILE A 28 -7.43 -16.44 -10.13
C ILE A 28 -6.31 -16.74 -9.14
N CYS A 29 -6.24 -15.99 -8.05
CA CYS A 29 -5.32 -16.25 -6.95
C CYS A 29 -6.08 -16.47 -5.64
N THR A 30 -5.59 -17.42 -4.85
CA THR A 30 -6.06 -17.65 -3.47
C THR A 30 -5.09 -16.95 -2.52
N PRO A 31 -5.54 -16.01 -1.70
CA PRO A 31 -4.70 -15.37 -0.69
C PRO A 31 -4.24 -16.35 0.38
N ASP A 32 -3.05 -16.13 0.94
CA ASP A 32 -2.55 -16.82 2.13
C ASP A 32 -3.36 -16.46 3.39
N GLY A 33 -3.94 -15.26 3.40
CA GLY A 33 -4.80 -14.83 4.49
C GLY A 33 -5.04 -13.33 4.48
N ILE A 34 -5.66 -12.87 5.56
CA ILE A 34 -5.97 -11.46 5.79
C ILE A 34 -5.19 -11.01 7.02
N ALA A 35 -4.48 -9.90 6.88
CA ALA A 35 -3.97 -9.12 8.00
C ALA A 35 -4.98 -8.01 8.30
N ARG A 36 -5.45 -7.92 9.55
CA ARG A 36 -6.36 -6.86 10.00
C ARG A 36 -5.65 -5.89 10.92
N ASP A 37 -6.16 -4.66 10.96
CA ASP A 37 -5.74 -3.63 11.91
C ASP A 37 -4.22 -3.37 11.90
N VAL A 38 -3.61 -3.40 10.71
CA VAL A 38 -2.20 -3.09 10.53
C VAL A 38 -2.02 -1.59 10.62
N PHE A 39 -1.14 -1.13 11.50
CA PHE A 39 -0.76 0.28 11.58
C PHE A 39 0.16 0.65 10.42
N VAL A 40 -0.28 1.59 9.61
CA VAL A 40 0.40 2.04 8.40
C VAL A 40 0.78 3.51 8.56
N PRO A 41 2.06 3.82 8.84
CA PRO A 41 2.49 5.20 8.95
C PRO A 41 2.67 5.80 7.56
N VAL A 42 2.10 6.99 7.36
CA VAL A 42 2.21 7.78 6.14
C VAL A 42 2.54 9.22 6.52
N GLY A 43 3.80 9.60 6.33
CA GLY A 43 4.33 10.87 6.81
C GLY A 43 4.16 11.00 8.32
N LYS A 44 3.31 11.94 8.75
CA LYS A 44 3.03 12.21 10.17
C LYS A 44 1.82 11.45 10.73
N PHE A 45 1.06 10.75 9.89
CA PHE A 45 -0.14 10.03 10.30
C PHE A 45 0.13 8.54 10.42
N THR A 46 -0.69 7.87 11.21
CA THR A 46 -0.77 6.41 11.24
C THR A 46 -2.21 6.00 11.05
N PHE A 47 -2.48 5.21 10.01
CA PHE A 47 -3.81 4.70 9.70
C PHE A 47 -3.88 3.20 9.95
N LEU A 48 -5.04 2.71 10.36
CA LEU A 48 -5.33 1.28 10.35
C LEU A 48 -5.71 0.84 8.93
N ALA A 49 -5.12 -0.27 8.50
CA ALA A 49 -5.40 -0.88 7.21
C ALA A 49 -5.52 -2.40 7.33
N ASP A 50 -6.44 -2.96 6.56
CA ASP A 50 -6.50 -4.39 6.34
C ASP A 50 -5.81 -4.73 5.02
N PHE A 51 -5.07 -5.82 5.00
CA PHE A 51 -4.40 -6.32 3.80
C PHE A 51 -4.85 -7.74 3.47
N VAL A 52 -5.14 -7.98 2.20
CA VAL A 52 -5.14 -9.32 1.65
C VAL A 52 -3.70 -9.68 1.28
N VAL A 53 -3.20 -10.76 1.85
CA VAL A 53 -1.82 -11.22 1.65
C VAL A 53 -1.81 -12.38 0.66
N VAL A 54 -0.97 -12.27 -0.37
CA VAL A 54 -0.91 -13.22 -1.49
C VAL A 54 0.55 -13.59 -1.73
N ASP A 55 0.82 -14.88 -1.96
CA ASP A 55 2.12 -15.39 -2.34
C ASP A 55 2.40 -15.10 -3.82
N TYR A 56 3.20 -14.06 -4.06
CA TYR A 56 3.72 -13.74 -5.38
C TYR A 56 5.12 -13.12 -5.24
N GLU A 57 5.88 -13.18 -6.33
CA GLU A 57 7.21 -12.56 -6.44
C GLU A 57 7.12 -11.04 -6.18
N SER A 58 7.63 -10.60 -5.03
CA SER A 58 7.64 -9.19 -4.67
C SER A 58 8.68 -8.45 -5.51
N ASP A 59 8.24 -7.56 -6.40
CA ASP A 59 9.10 -6.60 -7.06
C ASP A 59 9.10 -5.29 -6.25
N PRO A 60 10.24 -4.84 -5.70
CA PRO A 60 10.29 -3.58 -4.93
C PRO A 60 9.91 -2.34 -5.75
N ARG A 61 9.88 -2.44 -7.09
CA ARG A 61 9.41 -1.38 -7.99
C ARG A 61 7.89 -1.32 -8.06
N VAL A 62 7.20 -2.38 -7.62
CA VAL A 62 5.73 -2.45 -7.59
C VAL A 62 5.26 -2.09 -6.18
N PRO A 63 4.66 -0.91 -5.99
CA PRO A 63 4.23 -0.46 -4.67
C PRO A 63 3.07 -1.31 -4.14
N LEU A 64 2.85 -1.23 -2.82
CA LEU A 64 1.67 -1.81 -2.18
C LEU A 64 0.39 -1.15 -2.70
N ILE A 65 -0.61 -1.97 -3.03
CA ILE A 65 -1.92 -1.47 -3.47
C ILE A 65 -2.74 -1.13 -2.23
N LEU A 66 -3.03 0.17 -2.06
CA LEU A 66 -3.94 0.67 -1.05
C LEU A 66 -5.32 0.87 -1.66
N GLY A 67 -6.26 0.02 -1.26
CA GLY A 67 -7.61 0.03 -1.79
C GLY A 67 -8.46 1.22 -1.31
N ARG A 68 -9.67 1.33 -1.89
CA ARG A 68 -10.68 2.31 -1.46
C ARG A 68 -11.00 2.31 0.04
N PRO A 69 -11.02 1.17 0.75
CA PRO A 69 -11.22 1.17 2.21
C PRO A 69 -10.17 2.01 2.95
N PHE A 70 -8.88 1.83 2.64
CA PHE A 70 -7.80 2.63 3.22
C PHE A 70 -7.96 4.11 2.87
N LEU A 71 -8.21 4.42 1.59
CA LEU A 71 -8.40 5.80 1.13
C LEU A 71 -9.58 6.48 1.85
N ARG A 72 -10.64 5.72 2.15
CA ARG A 72 -11.76 6.20 2.95
C ARG A 72 -11.36 6.49 4.39
N THR A 73 -10.61 5.58 5.03
CA THR A 73 -10.08 5.78 6.40
C THR A 73 -9.25 7.05 6.48
N ALA A 74 -8.33 7.25 5.52
CA ALA A 74 -7.47 8.42 5.45
C ALA A 74 -8.14 9.67 4.87
N ARG A 75 -9.46 9.63 4.61
CA ARG A 75 -10.26 10.72 4.01
C ARG A 75 -9.55 11.35 2.80
N ALA A 76 -9.01 10.48 1.95
CA ALA A 76 -8.14 10.86 0.86
C ALA A 76 -8.89 11.70 -0.19
N LEU A 77 -8.25 12.76 -0.65
CA LEU A 77 -8.62 13.52 -1.85
C LEU A 77 -7.51 13.36 -2.87
N ILE A 78 -7.87 12.95 -4.08
CA ILE A 78 -6.92 12.67 -5.16
C ILE A 78 -7.26 13.61 -6.31
N ASP A 79 -6.39 14.58 -6.55
CA ASP A 79 -6.42 15.40 -7.76
C ASP A 79 -5.48 14.77 -8.79
N VAL A 80 -6.07 14.05 -9.74
CA VAL A 80 -5.33 13.36 -10.80
C VAL A 80 -4.70 14.36 -11.77
N HIS A 81 -5.37 15.48 -12.06
CA HIS A 81 -4.86 16.46 -13.00
C HIS A 81 -3.75 17.31 -12.37
N GLY A 82 -3.93 17.69 -11.11
CA GLY A 82 -2.94 18.42 -10.32
C GLY A 82 -1.77 17.57 -9.82
N GLU A 83 -1.84 16.24 -9.99
CA GLU A 83 -0.84 15.27 -9.50
C GLU A 83 -0.61 15.39 -7.98
N GLU A 84 -1.69 15.52 -7.21
CA GLU A 84 -1.63 15.65 -5.75
C GLU A 84 -2.59 14.68 -5.05
N MET A 85 -2.13 14.10 -3.95
CA MET A 85 -2.95 13.33 -3.03
C MET A 85 -2.91 13.95 -1.65
N ILE A 86 -4.07 14.21 -1.05
CA ILE A 86 -4.20 14.77 0.29
C ILE A 86 -4.81 13.71 1.19
N LEU A 87 -4.11 13.35 2.27
CA LEU A 87 -4.65 12.52 3.36
C LEU A 87 -5.03 13.42 4.53
N ARG A 88 -6.08 13.06 5.27
CA ARG A 88 -6.58 13.85 6.41
C ARG A 88 -6.85 13.00 7.63
N ASP A 89 -6.51 13.53 8.79
CA ASP A 89 -6.89 13.00 10.09
C ASP A 89 -7.33 14.16 11.00
N GLY A 90 -8.58 14.11 11.46
CA GLY A 90 -9.22 15.28 12.07
C GLY A 90 -9.18 16.52 11.17
N ASP A 91 -8.64 17.61 11.71
CA ASP A 91 -8.42 18.88 10.99
C ASP A 91 -7.04 18.96 10.31
N GLU A 92 -6.16 17.98 10.56
CA GLU A 92 -4.85 17.94 9.95
C GLU A 92 -4.88 17.33 8.55
N LYS A 93 -3.95 17.77 7.69
CA LYS A 93 -3.76 17.21 6.36
C LYS A 93 -2.28 16.98 6.04
N LEU A 94 -2.04 16.03 5.15
CA LEU A 94 -0.76 15.72 4.53
C LEU A 94 -0.96 15.74 3.02
N THR A 95 -0.25 16.62 2.32
CA THR A 95 -0.24 16.66 0.84
C THR A 95 0.97 15.89 0.35
N LEU A 96 0.73 14.93 -0.53
CA LEU A 96 1.70 14.07 -1.19
C LEU A 96 1.72 14.44 -2.67
N ASN A 97 2.92 14.68 -3.19
CA ASN A 97 3.13 14.97 -4.60
C ASN A 97 3.16 13.65 -5.38
N MET A 98 2.33 13.54 -6.42
CA MET A 98 2.23 12.36 -7.29
C MET A 98 3.02 12.50 -8.59
N LYS A 99 3.79 13.57 -8.76
CA LYS A 99 4.65 13.77 -9.94
C LYS A 99 5.51 12.54 -10.18
N HIS A 100 5.52 12.11 -11.43
CA HIS A 100 6.40 11.04 -11.86
C HIS A 100 7.85 11.50 -11.77
N ASP A 101 8.56 11.05 -10.74
CA ASP A 101 10.02 10.98 -10.79
C ASP A 101 10.40 9.92 -11.84
N THR A 102 10.57 10.38 -13.09
CA THR A 102 11.08 9.60 -14.23
C THR A 102 12.48 9.02 -13.98
N THR A 103 13.13 9.36 -12.86
CA THR A 103 14.46 8.87 -12.46
C THR A 103 14.44 7.46 -11.87
N SER A 104 13.27 6.92 -11.46
CA SER A 104 13.17 5.57 -10.88
C SER A 104 13.34 4.43 -11.90
N TYR A 105 13.35 4.72 -13.21
CA TYR A 105 13.73 3.78 -14.27
C TYR A 105 15.24 3.76 -14.58
N SER A 106 16.03 4.60 -13.89
CA SER A 106 17.49 4.64 -14.03
C SER A 106 18.15 4.09 -12.76
N ASN A 107 19.16 3.24 -12.95
CA ASN A 107 19.88 2.46 -11.93
C ASN A 107 20.61 3.32 -10.86
N HIS A 108 19.90 4.03 -10.00
CA HIS A 108 20.48 4.73 -8.83
C HIS A 108 19.74 4.39 -7.53
N PRO A 109 20.46 4.29 -6.38
CA PRO A 109 19.90 3.79 -5.15
C PRO A 109 19.05 4.87 -4.48
N TYR A 110 17.80 4.51 -4.25
CA TYR A 110 16.94 4.95 -3.15
C TYR A 110 16.92 6.46 -2.88
N ARG A 111 16.02 7.16 -3.58
CA ARG A 111 15.50 8.45 -3.13
C ARG A 111 14.04 8.28 -2.70
N GLU A 112 13.73 8.92 -1.58
CA GLU A 112 12.44 8.98 -0.87
C GLU A 112 11.30 9.40 -1.80
N SER A 113 10.82 8.45 -2.59
CA SER A 113 9.52 8.51 -3.24
C SER A 113 8.53 7.82 -2.30
N VAL A 114 7.24 8.10 -2.49
CA VAL A 114 6.05 7.71 -1.69
C VAL A 114 5.90 6.20 -1.40
N ASN A 115 6.91 5.41 -1.75
CA ASN A 115 7.11 3.99 -1.51
C ASN A 115 7.63 3.66 -0.10
N LEU A 116 8.06 4.65 0.70
CA LEU A 116 8.36 4.48 2.12
C LEU A 116 7.09 4.72 2.96
N ILE A 117 6.12 3.85 2.78
CA ILE A 117 5.22 3.53 3.88
C ILE A 117 6.04 2.58 4.76
N ASN A 118 6.65 3.15 5.80
CA ASN A 118 7.46 2.42 6.78
C ASN A 118 6.53 1.54 7.63
N ILE A 119 6.06 0.40 7.13
CA ILE A 119 5.41 -0.59 8.00
C ILE A 119 6.47 -1.15 8.96
#